data_AF-A0A7C1UXJ1-F1
#
_entry.id   AF-A0A7C1UXJ1-F1
#
_cell.length_a   1.000
_cell.length_b   1.000
_cell.length_c   1.000
_cell.angle_alpha   90.00
_cell.angle_beta   90.00
_cell.angle_gamma   90.00
#
_symmetry.space_group_name_H-M   'P 1'
#
loop_
_entity.id
_entity.type
_entity.pdbx_description
1 polymer ?
#
loop_
_entity_poly.entity_id
_entity_poly.type
_entity_poly.pdbx_seq_one_letter_code
_entity_poly.pdbx_strand_id
1 'polypeptide(L)'
;MNIQLRKVFLSTFVFMVLVMGLSAQAASLSHPLQNWPRINAWFDADGSVNGYDYRYDGTRILNTLYYSSWAPSGYNYYYDGHKAIDFAASTGTQVYAAAPGDVYQTVSYCNVGDTQCGNGYGNHVRIRHFTDQSVTIYAHLSSADVSVSDFVDCGSP
;
A
#
# COMPACT_ATOMS: atom_id res chain seq x y z
N MET A 1 4.36 -63.62 48.99
CA MET A 1 3.39 -64.23 48.07
C MET A 1 2.17 -63.33 47.97
N ASN A 2 2.13 -62.47 46.94
CA ASN A 2 0.97 -62.05 46.14
C ASN A 2 1.35 -60.79 45.34
N ILE A 3 1.62 -61.05 44.06
CA ILE A 3 1.91 -60.09 43.00
C ILE A 3 0.57 -59.60 42.47
N GLN A 4 0.40 -58.28 42.29
CA GLN A 4 -0.64 -57.75 41.40
C GLN A 4 0.01 -56.82 40.37
N LEU A 5 -0.40 -57.05 39.13
CA LEU A 5 0.23 -56.61 37.90
C LEU A 5 -0.16 -55.19 37.48
N ARG A 6 0.85 -54.50 36.92
CA ARG A 6 0.83 -53.52 35.81
C ARG A 6 -0.54 -53.01 35.32
N LYS A 7 -0.62 -51.69 35.13
CA LYS A 7 -1.03 -51.05 33.85
C LYS A 7 -0.62 -49.58 33.83
N VAL A 8 0.46 -49.30 33.10
CA VAL A 8 0.80 -47.97 32.56
C VAL A 8 -0.20 -47.70 31.43
N PHE A 9 -0.93 -46.59 31.48
CA PHE A 9 -1.65 -46.07 30.32
C PHE A 9 -1.20 -44.63 30.05
N LEU A 10 -0.45 -44.52 28.97
CA LEU A 10 -0.17 -43.32 28.20
C LEU A 10 -1.50 -42.86 27.59
N SER A 11 -1.93 -41.62 27.82
CA SER A 11 -3.01 -41.02 27.03
C SER A 11 -2.73 -39.55 26.79
N THR A 12 -2.15 -39.31 25.62
CA THR A 12 -2.23 -38.09 24.84
C THR A 12 -3.69 -37.65 24.72
N PHE A 13 -4.07 -36.53 25.32
CA PHE A 13 -5.33 -35.88 24.98
C PHE A 13 -5.20 -34.36 24.94
N VAL A 14 -5.05 -33.90 23.69
CA VAL A 14 -5.64 -32.70 23.10
C VAL A 14 -5.21 -31.34 23.67
N PHE A 15 -4.28 -30.77 22.91
CA PHE A 15 -3.97 -29.36 22.75
C PHE A 15 -5.26 -28.57 22.47
N MET A 16 -5.93 -28.07 23.51
CA MET A 16 -7.00 -27.08 23.36
C MET A 16 -6.36 -25.70 23.23
N VAL A 17 -5.73 -25.43 22.08
CA VAL A 17 -5.46 -24.05 21.68
C VAL A 17 -6.81 -23.45 21.34
N LEU A 18 -7.29 -22.66 22.27
CA LEU A 18 -8.39 -21.75 22.10
C LEU A 18 -8.01 -20.81 20.96
N VAL A 19 -8.47 -21.12 19.75
CA VAL A 19 -8.45 -20.19 18.61
C VAL A 19 -9.45 -19.10 18.97
N MET A 20 -9.00 -18.10 19.72
CA MET A 20 -9.69 -16.83 19.81
C MET A 20 -9.63 -16.25 18.40
N GLY A 21 -10.74 -16.41 17.67
CA GLY A 21 -10.98 -15.71 16.42
C GLY A 21 -11.00 -14.22 16.68
N LEU A 22 -9.81 -13.60 16.69
CA LEU A 22 -9.67 -12.18 16.44
C LEU A 22 -10.09 -12.00 14.99
N SER A 23 -11.35 -11.64 14.78
CA SER A 23 -11.76 -11.04 13.52
C SER A 23 -10.93 -9.76 13.40
N ALA A 24 -9.94 -9.77 12.51
CA ALA A 24 -9.31 -8.55 12.05
C ALA A 24 -10.43 -7.73 11.38
N GLN A 25 -11.02 -6.80 12.12
CA GLN A 25 -11.92 -5.82 11.55
C GLN A 25 -11.04 -4.88 10.73
N ALA A 26 -10.98 -5.12 9.42
CA ALA A 26 -10.52 -4.12 8.49
C ALA A 26 -11.47 -2.93 8.66
N ALA A 27 -11.00 -1.85 9.29
CA ALA A 27 -11.76 -0.62 9.34
C ALA A 27 -12.01 -0.18 7.89
N SER A 28 -13.28 -0.13 7.48
CA SER A 28 -13.63 0.56 6.24
C SER A 28 -13.41 2.04 6.47
N LEU A 29 -12.24 2.53 6.08
CA LEU A 29 -11.99 3.95 6.02
C LEU A 29 -12.89 4.52 4.92
N SER A 30 -13.86 5.34 5.29
CA SER A 30 -14.60 6.17 4.34
C SER A 30 -13.57 6.96 3.54
N HIS A 31 -13.64 6.90 2.21
CA HIS A 31 -12.72 7.57 1.28
C HIS A 31 -12.42 9.00 1.80
N PRO A 32 -11.20 9.27 2.32
CA PRO A 32 -10.96 10.45 3.15
C PRO A 32 -11.01 11.77 2.38
N LEU A 33 -11.30 11.72 1.08
CA LEU A 33 -10.76 12.68 0.13
C LEU A 33 -11.85 13.51 -0.59
N GLN A 34 -13.15 13.31 -0.30
CA GLN A 34 -14.29 13.85 -1.08
C GLN A 34 -14.25 15.37 -1.35
N ASN A 35 -13.47 16.12 -0.58
CA ASN A 35 -13.38 17.58 -0.64
C ASN A 35 -11.96 18.12 -0.98
N TRP A 36 -11.00 17.30 -1.41
CA TRP A 36 -9.60 17.71 -1.63
C TRP A 36 -9.19 17.63 -3.11
N PRO A 37 -9.29 18.74 -3.88
CA PRO A 37 -9.05 18.77 -5.33
C PRO A 37 -7.57 18.66 -5.74
N ARG A 38 -6.66 18.44 -4.79
CA ARG A 38 -5.20 18.39 -5.02
C ARG A 38 -4.64 16.97 -5.16
N ILE A 39 -5.51 15.96 -5.17
CA ILE A 39 -5.10 14.56 -5.16
C ILE A 39 -5.38 13.98 -6.56
N ASN A 40 -4.37 13.37 -7.16
CA ASN A 40 -4.42 12.65 -8.44
C ASN A 40 -5.04 11.26 -8.34
N ALA A 41 -5.18 10.71 -7.13
CA ALA A 41 -5.78 9.40 -6.81
C ALA A 41 -7.23 9.21 -7.30
N TRP A 42 -7.81 10.28 -7.83
CA TRP A 42 -9.16 10.35 -8.34
C TRP A 42 -9.25 9.96 -9.80
N PHE A 43 -8.15 9.96 -10.55
CA PHE A 43 -8.18 9.80 -11.99
C PHE A 43 -7.78 8.39 -12.43
N ASP A 44 -8.26 8.03 -13.61
CA ASP A 44 -7.87 6.83 -14.32
C ASP A 44 -6.34 6.77 -14.47
N ALA A 45 -5.82 5.58 -14.26
CA ALA A 45 -4.42 5.25 -14.42
C ALA A 45 -3.96 5.36 -15.88
N ASP A 46 -4.91 5.25 -16.81
CA ASP A 46 -4.64 5.38 -18.23
C ASP A 46 -4.56 6.85 -18.64
N GLY A 47 -3.60 7.13 -19.54
CA GLY A 47 -3.39 8.48 -20.04
C GLY A 47 -4.64 9.03 -20.74
N SER A 48 -4.81 10.36 -20.74
CA SER A 48 -6.00 11.04 -21.22
C SER A 48 -6.25 10.63 -22.66
N VAL A 49 -7.40 9.99 -22.88
CA VAL A 49 -7.83 9.59 -24.21
C VAL A 49 -8.65 10.74 -24.80
N ASN A 50 -8.18 11.28 -25.93
CA ASN A 50 -8.85 12.36 -26.66
C ASN A 50 -9.06 13.65 -25.84
N GLY A 51 -8.19 13.92 -24.88
CA GLY A 51 -8.24 15.14 -24.08
C GLY A 51 -9.13 15.05 -22.84
N TYR A 52 -9.41 13.85 -22.34
CA TYR A 52 -10.28 13.67 -21.17
C TYR A 52 -9.65 12.74 -20.16
N ASP A 53 -9.79 13.11 -18.90
CA ASP A 53 -9.46 12.27 -17.75
C ASP A 53 -10.76 11.66 -17.21
N TYR A 54 -10.70 10.41 -16.75
CA TYR A 54 -11.83 9.78 -16.07
C TYR A 54 -11.59 9.80 -14.58
N ARG A 55 -12.61 10.17 -13.81
CA ARG A 55 -12.59 10.03 -12.36
C ARG A 55 -12.88 8.56 -11.98
N TYR A 56 -12.49 8.12 -10.79
CA TYR A 56 -12.72 6.77 -10.26
C TYR A 56 -14.21 6.36 -10.25
N ASP A 57 -15.15 7.31 -10.32
CA ASP A 57 -16.59 7.08 -10.44
C ASP A 57 -17.11 7.06 -11.90
N GLY A 58 -16.21 7.08 -12.89
CA GLY A 58 -16.52 7.06 -14.32
C GLY A 58 -16.85 8.45 -14.90
N THR A 59 -16.83 9.52 -14.09
CA THR A 59 -17.09 10.88 -14.59
C THR A 59 -15.96 11.32 -15.53
N ARG A 60 -16.33 11.73 -16.74
CA ARG A 60 -15.39 12.23 -17.76
C ARG A 60 -15.16 13.73 -17.58
N ILE A 61 -13.91 14.15 -17.46
CA ILE A 61 -13.47 15.54 -17.24
C ILE A 61 -12.60 15.97 -18.42
N LEU A 62 -12.90 17.12 -19.04
CA LEU A 62 -12.10 17.63 -20.16
C LEU A 62 -10.77 18.18 -19.62
N ASN A 63 -9.64 17.62 -20.07
CA ASN A 63 -8.28 17.97 -19.61
C ASN A 63 -7.87 19.41 -19.97
N THR A 64 -8.67 20.08 -20.80
CA THR A 64 -8.46 21.46 -21.28
C THR A 64 -9.28 22.49 -20.50
N LEU A 65 -10.22 22.09 -19.65
CA LEU A 65 -11.07 23.00 -18.84
C LEU A 65 -10.53 23.30 -17.44
N TYR A 66 -9.32 22.87 -17.09
CA TYR A 66 -8.74 23.11 -15.76
C TYR A 66 -7.44 23.92 -15.80
N TYR A 67 -7.47 25.03 -16.53
CA TYR A 67 -6.57 26.17 -16.30
C TYR A 67 -7.14 27.02 -15.15
N SER A 68 -7.16 26.50 -13.91
CA SER A 68 -7.53 27.33 -12.76
C SER A 68 -6.28 27.74 -11.99
N SER A 69 -6.07 29.04 -12.02
CA SER A 69 -5.08 29.90 -11.39
C SER A 69 -5.08 29.85 -9.85
N TRP A 70 -5.36 28.70 -9.25
CA TRP A 70 -5.35 28.48 -7.78
C TRP A 70 -4.19 27.61 -7.28
N ALA A 71 -3.29 27.21 -8.17
CA ALA A 71 -1.97 26.71 -7.81
C ALA A 71 -1.00 27.90 -7.68
N PRO A 72 -0.30 28.12 -6.55
CA PRO A 72 0.66 29.22 -6.37
C PRO A 72 1.87 29.21 -7.33
N SER A 73 1.90 28.33 -8.33
CA SER A 73 3.03 28.18 -9.25
C SER A 73 2.64 27.74 -10.67
N GLY A 74 1.36 27.71 -11.04
CA GLY A 74 0.96 27.45 -12.45
C GLY A 74 1.37 26.09 -13.03
N TYR A 75 1.71 25.10 -12.20
CA TYR A 75 1.99 23.74 -12.65
C TYR A 75 0.69 22.92 -12.72
N ASN A 76 0.54 22.17 -13.81
CA ASN A 76 -0.48 21.12 -13.94
C ASN A 76 -0.18 20.03 -12.90
N TYR A 77 -0.91 20.04 -11.79
CA TYR A 77 -0.84 18.98 -10.77
C TYR A 77 -1.54 17.69 -11.21
N TYR A 78 -2.18 17.71 -12.38
CA TYR A 78 -2.74 16.55 -13.05
C TYR A 78 -1.62 15.91 -13.88
N TYR A 79 -0.90 14.96 -13.30
CA TYR A 79 -0.01 14.10 -14.05
C TYR A 79 -0.86 13.06 -14.78
N ASP A 80 -1.05 13.30 -16.07
CA ASP A 80 -1.67 12.35 -16.96
C ASP A 80 -0.84 11.05 -17.02
N GLY A 81 -1.49 9.89 -16.85
CA GLY A 81 -0.81 8.59 -16.75
C GLY A 81 -0.26 8.25 -15.35
N HIS A 82 -0.82 8.84 -14.29
CA HIS A 82 -0.53 8.43 -12.92
C HIS A 82 -1.21 7.10 -12.57
N LYS A 83 -0.47 6.00 -12.65
CA LYS A 83 -1.01 4.64 -12.44
C LYS A 83 -1.22 4.24 -10.98
N ALA A 84 -1.36 5.21 -10.07
CA ALA A 84 -1.37 4.99 -8.63
C ALA A 84 -2.33 5.93 -7.88
N ILE A 85 -2.55 5.63 -6.60
CA ILE A 85 -3.41 6.36 -5.66
C ILE A 85 -2.52 7.04 -4.62
N ASP A 86 -2.58 8.36 -4.52
CA ASP A 86 -1.88 9.13 -3.49
C ASP A 86 -2.75 9.37 -2.26
N PHE A 87 -2.16 9.10 -1.09
CA PHE A 87 -2.74 9.41 0.22
C PHE A 87 -2.00 10.59 0.84
N ALA A 88 -2.71 11.70 1.07
CA ALA A 88 -2.13 12.84 1.77
C ALA A 88 -1.90 12.49 3.25
N ALA A 89 -0.63 12.53 3.69
CA ALA A 89 -0.22 12.26 5.07
C ALA A 89 0.97 13.16 5.47
N SER A 90 1.20 13.33 6.77
CA SER A 90 2.41 13.97 7.28
C SER A 90 3.64 13.09 7.01
N THR A 91 4.80 13.71 6.78
CA THR A 91 6.09 12.98 6.68
C THR A 91 6.32 12.13 7.94
N GLY A 92 6.77 10.88 7.76
CA GLY A 92 6.97 9.94 8.86
C GLY A 92 5.71 9.17 9.30
N THR A 93 4.55 9.41 8.67
CA THR A 93 3.39 8.53 8.85
C THR A 93 3.73 7.10 8.45
N GLN A 94 3.37 6.14 9.31
CA GLN A 94 3.64 4.73 9.08
C GLN A 94 2.84 4.21 7.88
N VAL A 95 3.52 3.45 7.03
CA VAL A 95 2.95 2.80 5.84
C VAL A 95 3.02 1.30 6.07
N TYR A 96 1.97 0.57 5.71
CA TYR A 96 1.88 -0.86 5.97
C TYR A 96 1.71 -1.64 4.68
N ALA A 97 2.29 -2.85 4.63
CA ALA A 97 2.14 -3.76 3.51
C ALA A 97 0.66 -4.17 3.32
N ALA A 98 0.15 -3.99 2.11
CA ALA A 98 -1.25 -4.28 1.77
C ALA A 98 -1.57 -5.78 1.71
N ALA A 99 -0.55 -6.62 1.46
CA ALA A 99 -0.66 -8.07 1.39
C ALA A 99 0.72 -8.74 1.62
N PRO A 100 0.76 -10.04 1.98
CA PRO A 100 2.02 -10.73 2.19
C PRO A 100 2.85 -10.83 0.91
N GLY A 101 4.17 -10.83 1.05
CA GLY A 101 5.07 -10.91 -0.10
C GLY A 101 6.55 -10.83 0.24
N ASP A 102 7.37 -10.83 -0.80
CA ASP A 102 8.81 -10.58 -0.71
C ASP A 102 9.15 -9.16 -1.18
N VAL A 103 9.98 -8.46 -0.40
CA VAL A 103 10.55 -7.18 -0.80
C VAL A 103 11.60 -7.44 -1.87
N TYR A 104 11.31 -7.12 -3.12
CA TYR A 104 12.25 -7.39 -4.22
C TYR A 104 13.05 -6.15 -4.62
N GLN A 105 12.63 -4.95 -4.20
CA GLN A 105 13.36 -3.70 -4.45
C GLN A 105 13.11 -2.67 -3.35
N THR A 106 14.18 -1.97 -2.96
CA THR A 106 14.15 -0.83 -2.02
C THR A 106 15.01 0.31 -2.54
N VAL A 107 14.52 1.54 -2.43
CA VAL A 107 15.28 2.78 -2.64
C VAL A 107 15.06 3.67 -1.42
N SER A 108 16.14 4.08 -0.75
CA SER A 108 16.08 4.82 0.53
C SER A 108 17.10 5.97 0.63
N TYR A 109 17.72 6.34 -0.50
CA TYR A 109 18.78 7.36 -0.56
C TYR A 109 18.35 8.67 -1.24
N CYS A 110 17.07 8.80 -1.61
CA CYS A 110 16.56 9.99 -2.26
C CYS A 110 16.34 11.14 -1.27
N ASN A 111 16.68 12.34 -1.71
CA ASN A 111 16.48 13.57 -0.94
C ASN A 111 15.19 14.27 -1.36
N VAL A 112 14.55 14.95 -0.41
CA VAL A 112 13.37 15.79 -0.69
C VAL A 112 13.74 16.87 -1.71
N GLY A 113 12.91 17.00 -2.75
CA GLY A 113 13.11 17.97 -3.84
C GLY A 113 13.85 17.42 -5.06
N ASP A 114 14.49 16.25 -4.96
CA ASP A 114 15.03 15.55 -6.14
C ASP A 114 13.91 14.78 -6.85
N THR A 115 13.32 15.43 -7.84
CA THR A 115 12.16 14.91 -8.58
C THR A 115 12.49 13.78 -9.54
N GLN A 116 13.78 13.46 -9.76
CA GLN A 116 14.18 12.37 -10.65
C GLN A 116 14.68 11.13 -9.91
N CYS A 117 15.08 11.27 -8.64
CA CYS A 117 15.55 10.14 -7.85
C CYS A 117 14.50 9.03 -7.73
N GLY A 118 14.97 7.77 -7.77
CA GLY A 118 14.09 6.61 -7.73
C GLY A 118 13.14 6.51 -8.93
N ASN A 119 13.51 7.10 -10.07
CA ASN A 119 12.67 7.22 -11.28
C ASN A 119 11.37 8.00 -11.02
N GLY A 120 11.44 9.05 -10.19
CA GLY A 120 10.29 9.87 -9.82
C GLY A 120 9.47 9.34 -8.64
N TYR A 121 9.68 8.09 -8.20
CA TYR A 121 9.02 7.56 -6.99
C TYR A 121 9.67 8.05 -5.69
N GLY A 122 10.88 8.62 -5.74
CA GLY A 122 11.66 8.93 -4.56
C GLY A 122 12.07 7.66 -3.79
N ASN A 123 12.12 7.74 -2.47
CA ASN A 123 12.29 6.55 -1.64
C ASN A 123 11.05 5.68 -1.77
N HIS A 124 11.26 4.40 -2.04
CA HIS A 124 10.17 3.47 -2.27
C HIS A 124 10.54 2.03 -1.96
N VAL A 125 9.51 1.24 -1.66
CA VAL A 125 9.58 -0.20 -1.47
C VAL A 125 8.68 -0.88 -2.48
N ARG A 126 9.12 -2.00 -3.06
CA ARG A 126 8.32 -2.82 -3.96
C ARG A 126 8.21 -4.23 -3.41
N ILE A 127 6.97 -4.67 -3.21
CA ILE A 127 6.65 -6.00 -2.68
C ILE A 127 6.01 -6.80 -3.81
N ARG A 128 6.56 -7.99 -4.06
CA ARG A 128 5.94 -8.99 -4.94
C ARG A 128 5.10 -9.95 -4.09
N HIS A 129 3.84 -10.11 -4.45
CA HIS A 129 2.89 -10.89 -3.69
C HIS A 129 2.88 -12.36 -4.11
N PHE A 130 2.88 -13.27 -3.12
CA PHE A 130 3.00 -14.70 -3.38
C PHE A 130 1.77 -15.31 -4.06
N THR A 131 0.60 -14.68 -3.93
CA THR A 131 -0.67 -15.25 -4.40
C THR A 131 -0.79 -15.19 -5.92
N ASP A 132 -0.40 -14.09 -6.53
CA ASP A 132 -0.63 -13.81 -7.96
C ASP A 132 0.59 -13.16 -8.65
N GLN A 133 1.72 -13.02 -7.95
CA GLN A 133 2.93 -12.35 -8.42
C GLN A 133 2.73 -10.87 -8.77
N SER A 134 1.59 -10.28 -8.40
CA SER A 134 1.38 -8.85 -8.52
C SER A 134 2.37 -8.07 -7.66
N VAL A 135 2.56 -6.79 -8.00
CA VAL A 135 3.49 -5.92 -7.29
C VAL A 135 2.76 -4.71 -6.76
N THR A 136 2.93 -4.43 -5.47
CA THR A 136 2.60 -3.13 -4.88
C THR A 136 3.86 -2.29 -4.75
N ILE A 137 3.70 -0.99 -5.00
CA ILE A 137 4.77 0.01 -4.89
C ILE A 137 4.34 1.05 -3.86
N TYR A 138 5.17 1.24 -2.84
CA TYR A 138 4.97 2.24 -1.78
C TYR A 138 5.99 3.33 -2.01
N ALA A 139 5.55 4.50 -2.45
CA ALA A 139 6.40 5.58 -2.95
C ALA A 139 6.38 6.81 -2.06
N HIS A 140 7.28 7.75 -2.34
CA HIS A 140 7.41 9.03 -1.64
C HIS A 140 7.63 8.88 -0.12
N LEU A 141 8.31 7.80 0.29
CA LEU A 141 8.56 7.49 1.68
C LEU A 141 9.62 8.43 2.28
N SER A 142 9.52 8.71 3.58
CA SER A 142 10.60 9.40 4.30
C SER A 142 11.78 8.48 4.62
N SER A 143 11.51 7.19 4.80
CA SER A 143 12.47 6.13 5.11
C SER A 143 11.87 4.77 4.72
N ALA A 144 12.69 3.72 4.69
CA ALA A 144 12.26 2.35 4.51
C ALA A 144 13.06 1.45 5.46
N ASP A 145 12.38 0.74 6.35
CA ASP A 145 12.99 -0.10 7.39
C ASP A 145 13.00 -1.59 7.01
N VAL A 146 12.89 -1.89 5.71
CA VAL A 146 12.95 -3.23 5.13
C VAL A 146 14.08 -3.32 4.12
N SER A 147 14.60 -4.52 3.93
CA SER A 147 15.66 -4.86 2.98
C SER A 147 15.17 -5.79 1.88
N VAL A 148 15.88 -5.81 0.75
CA VAL A 148 15.62 -6.77 -0.32
C VAL A 148 15.75 -8.20 0.23
N SER A 149 14.79 -9.06 -0.13
CA SER A 149 14.59 -10.44 0.34
C SER A 149 13.91 -10.60 1.70
N ASP A 150 13.53 -9.50 2.37
CA ASP A 150 12.67 -9.59 3.54
C ASP A 150 11.28 -10.11 3.15
N PHE A 151 10.71 -10.91 4.03
CA PHE A 151 9.32 -11.35 3.94
C PHE A 151 8.46 -10.50 4.86
N VAL A 152 7.33 -10.03 4.33
CA VAL A 152 6.37 -9.22 5.07
C VAL A 152 5.00 -9.87 5.05
N ASP A 153 4.26 -9.68 6.13
CA ASP A 153 2.86 -10.06 6.24
C ASP A 153 1.96 -8.87 5.87
N CYS A 154 0.68 -9.14 5.65
CA CYS A 154 -0.31 -8.08 5.56
C CYS A 154 -0.34 -7.27 6.87
N GLY A 155 -0.21 -5.94 6.78
CA GLY A 155 -0.16 -5.05 7.93
C GLY A 155 1.22 -4.93 8.59
N SER A 156 2.27 -5.55 8.05
CA SER A 156 3.65 -5.26 8.48
C SER A 156 4.00 -3.80 8.16
N PRO A 157 4.68 -3.10 9.09
CA PRO A 157 5.13 -1.72 8.87
C PRO A 157 6.36 -1.61 7.96
#